data_AF-A0A9D5CTB7-F1
#
_entry.id   AF-A0A9D5CTB7-F1
#
_cell.length_a   1.000
_cell.length_b   1.000
_cell.length_c   1.000
_cell.angle_alpha   90.00
_cell.angle_beta   90.00
_cell.angle_gamma   90.00
#
_symmetry.space_group_name_H-M   'P 1'
#
loop_
_entity.id
_entity.type
_entity.pdbx_description
1 polymer ?
#
loop_
_entity_poly.entity_id
_entity_poly.type
_entity_poly.pdbx_seq_one_letter_code
_entity_poly.pdbx_strand_id
1 'polypeptide(L)'
;MGPKGPTRIEAGKVLTSFLKDRPVFEADDQSAMVYLLVTQRDKWADKVYLESAYYLHGYWGILVDRYEEMIENYHPGLGDHRWPLVTHFVGCKPCGKFGDYPVERCLKQMDRAFNFGDNQILQMYGFEHKTLASRRVKRIRNETSDPLDIKDDLVDVVNFGMYLLSYK
;
A
#
# COMPACT_ATOMS: atom_id res chain seq x y z
N MET A 1 21.21 -6.38 13.00
CA MET A 1 20.22 -7.27 13.66
C MET A 1 19.59 -8.26 12.66
N GLY A 2 20.34 -8.72 11.65
CA GLY A 2 19.79 -9.44 10.48
C GLY A 2 20.02 -10.96 10.44
N PRO A 3 21.19 -11.53 10.82
CA PRO A 3 21.43 -12.97 10.71
C PRO A 3 20.42 -13.81 11.51
N LYS A 4 19.82 -14.83 10.89
CA LYS A 4 18.83 -15.72 11.53
C LYS A 4 19.46 -16.54 12.66
N GLY A 5 18.67 -16.87 13.68
CA GLY A 5 19.10 -17.65 14.84
C GLY A 5 19.28 -16.78 16.08
N PRO A 6 20.17 -17.15 17.03
CA PRO A 6 20.31 -16.46 18.31
C PRO A 6 20.50 -14.95 18.16
N THR A 7 21.28 -14.50 17.16
CA THR A 7 21.50 -13.07 16.90
C THR A 7 20.20 -12.30 16.64
N ARG A 8 19.28 -12.84 15.84
CA ARG A 8 18.00 -12.17 15.53
C ARG A 8 17.03 -12.19 16.71
N ILE A 9 17.03 -13.29 17.46
CA ILE A 9 16.19 -13.48 18.65
C ILE A 9 16.60 -12.49 19.75
N GLU A 10 17.90 -12.43 20.08
CA GLU A 10 18.40 -11.51 21.11
C GLU A 10 18.24 -10.05 20.70
N ALA A 11 18.48 -9.72 19.42
CA ALA A 11 18.19 -8.39 18.91
C ALA A 11 16.70 -8.03 19.01
N GLY A 12 15.79 -8.99 18.79
CA GLY A 12 14.35 -8.79 18.96
C GLY A 12 13.97 -8.39 20.38
N LYS A 13 14.64 -8.95 21.40
CA LYS A 13 14.43 -8.55 22.80
C LYS A 13 14.88 -7.10 23.04
N VAL A 14 16.06 -6.72 22.53
CA VAL A 14 16.58 -5.34 22.62
C VAL A 14 15.62 -4.35 21.97
N LEU A 15 15.14 -4.67 20.77
CA LEU A 15 14.17 -3.84 20.06
C LEU A 15 12.86 -3.70 20.82
N THR A 16 12.35 -4.80 21.40
CA THR A 16 11.10 -4.79 22.17
C THR A 16 11.21 -3.98 23.47
N SER A 17 12.36 -4.04 24.14
CA SER A 17 12.58 -3.23 25.36
C SER A 17 12.79 -1.74 25.06
N PHE A 18 13.32 -1.42 23.88
CA PHE A 18 13.66 -0.03 23.52
C PHE A 18 12.50 0.69 22.81
N LEU A 19 11.83 0.02 21.87
CA LEU A 19 10.80 0.62 21.02
C LEU A 19 9.43 0.52 21.69
N LYS A 20 8.76 1.67 21.78
CA LYS A 20 7.40 1.76 22.29
C LYS A 20 6.44 0.95 21.40
N ASP A 21 5.50 0.25 22.04
CA ASP A 21 4.40 -0.49 21.41
C ASP A 21 4.81 -1.62 20.43
N ARG A 22 6.10 -2.01 20.42
CA ARG A 22 6.57 -3.17 19.64
C ARG A 22 6.20 -4.47 20.36
N PRO A 23 5.53 -5.44 19.70
CA PRO A 23 5.27 -6.74 20.32
C PRO A 23 6.54 -7.60 20.42
N VAL A 24 6.47 -8.68 21.20
CA VAL A 24 7.59 -9.61 21.40
C VAL A 24 7.70 -10.58 20.22
N PHE A 25 8.71 -10.38 19.38
CA PHE A 25 9.11 -11.30 18.30
C PHE A 25 10.57 -11.03 17.88
N GLU A 26 11.13 -11.89 17.01
CA GLU A 26 12.47 -11.72 16.44
C GLU A 26 12.68 -10.33 15.83
N ALA A 27 13.93 -9.88 15.70
CA ALA A 27 14.21 -8.61 15.04
C ALA A 27 13.74 -8.59 13.58
N ASP A 28 13.06 -7.50 13.21
CA ASP A 28 12.66 -7.13 11.86
C ASP A 28 13.44 -5.89 11.39
N ASP A 29 13.49 -5.72 10.07
CA ASP A 29 14.19 -4.63 9.41
C ASP A 29 13.56 -3.26 9.71
N GLN A 30 12.23 -3.16 9.80
CA GLN A 30 11.53 -1.92 10.13
C GLN A 30 11.93 -1.43 11.53
N SER A 31 11.84 -2.28 12.55
CA SER A 31 12.24 -1.95 13.92
C SER A 31 13.75 -1.66 14.02
N ALA A 32 14.59 -2.42 13.32
CA ALA A 32 16.03 -2.18 13.29
C ALA A 32 16.39 -0.82 12.67
N MET A 33 15.65 -0.38 11.65
CA MET A 33 15.81 0.94 11.05
C MET A 33 15.44 2.05 12.04
N VAL A 34 14.29 1.94 12.72
CA VAL A 34 13.89 2.92 13.74
C VAL A 34 14.94 3.01 14.85
N TYR A 35 15.41 1.86 15.35
CA TYR A 35 16.46 1.81 16.36
C TYR A 35 17.75 2.49 15.89
N LEU A 36 18.20 2.23 14.65
CA LEU A 36 19.40 2.85 14.08
C LEU A 36 19.27 4.38 13.99
N LEU A 37 18.15 4.88 13.46
CA LEU A 37 17.95 6.31 13.24
C LEU A 37 17.79 7.09 14.54
N VAL A 38 17.19 6.47 15.57
CA VAL A 38 17.06 7.09 16.90
C VAL A 38 18.39 7.08 17.65
N THR A 39 19.12 5.95 17.64
CA THR A 39 20.35 5.81 18.45
C THR A 39 21.59 6.41 17.80
N GLN A 40 21.60 6.59 16.47
CA GLN A 40 22.72 7.18 15.72
C GLN A 40 22.27 8.39 14.89
N ARG A 41 21.38 9.21 15.47
CA ARG A 41 20.77 10.36 14.79
C ARG A 41 21.81 11.28 14.13
N ASP A 42 22.84 11.66 14.87
CA ASP A 42 23.88 12.59 14.41
C ASP A 42 24.66 12.08 13.19
N LYS A 43 24.64 10.76 12.95
CA LYS A 43 25.32 10.15 11.82
C LYS A 43 24.45 10.03 10.58
N TRP A 44 23.14 9.83 10.74
CA TRP A 44 22.26 9.41 9.63
C TRP A 44 21.13 10.38 9.32
N ALA A 45 20.68 11.19 10.28
CA ALA A 45 19.44 11.96 10.16
C ALA A 45 19.45 12.96 9.00
N ASP A 46 20.57 13.64 8.76
CA ASP A 46 20.69 14.67 7.72
C ASP A 46 20.58 14.12 6.29
N LYS A 47 20.57 12.78 6.14
CA LYS A 47 20.41 12.09 4.86
C LYS A 47 19.10 11.31 4.75
N VAL A 48 18.22 11.42 5.76
CA VAL A 48 16.95 10.71 5.80
C VAL A 48 15.81 11.72 5.82
N TYR A 49 14.91 11.60 4.84
CA TYR A 49 13.67 12.34 4.81
C TYR A 49 12.52 11.42 5.23
N LEU A 50 11.80 11.78 6.29
CA LEU A 50 10.62 11.05 6.75
C LEU A 50 9.37 11.65 6.12
N GLU A 51 8.91 11.03 5.04
CA GLU A 51 7.74 11.50 4.28
C GLU A 51 6.43 11.24 5.03
N SER A 52 5.52 12.22 4.99
CA SER A 52 4.17 12.15 5.57
C SER A 52 3.11 12.97 4.83
N ALA A 53 3.49 13.73 3.80
CA ALA A 53 2.59 14.55 2.99
C ALA A 53 1.72 13.70 2.04
N TYR A 54 2.21 12.53 1.62
CA TYR A 54 1.48 11.56 0.82
C TYR A 54 1.75 10.14 1.33
N TYR A 55 0.88 9.19 0.97
CA TYR A 55 1.01 7.80 1.38
C TYR A 55 2.02 7.05 0.53
N LEU A 56 3.31 7.35 0.73
CA LEU A 56 4.39 6.48 0.27
C LEU A 56 4.28 5.07 0.88
N HIS A 57 3.72 5.01 2.09
CA HIS A 57 3.20 3.81 2.74
C HIS A 57 1.85 4.15 3.39
N GLY A 58 0.75 3.63 2.83
CA GLY A 58 -0.60 3.81 3.38
C GLY A 58 -1.11 2.57 4.08
N TYR A 59 -1.43 2.68 5.37
CA TYR A 59 -2.00 1.55 6.13
C TYR A 59 -3.40 1.21 5.61
N TRP A 60 -3.56 0.00 5.05
CA TRP A 60 -4.81 -0.41 4.40
C TRP A 60 -6.06 -0.28 5.27
N GLY A 61 -5.95 -0.52 6.58
CA GLY A 61 -7.08 -0.56 7.50
C GLY A 61 -7.83 0.77 7.67
N ILE A 62 -7.24 1.89 7.26
CA ILE A 62 -7.89 3.22 7.27
C ILE A 62 -8.22 3.73 5.86
N LEU A 63 -7.82 3.00 4.81
CA LEU A 63 -7.93 3.44 3.42
C LEU A 63 -9.03 2.70 2.66
N VAL A 64 -9.05 1.37 2.72
CA VAL A 64 -9.82 0.53 1.79
C VAL A 64 -11.34 0.70 1.90
N ASP A 65 -11.82 1.14 3.05
CA ASP A 65 -13.23 1.40 3.31
C ASP A 65 -13.67 2.81 2.83
N ARG A 66 -12.72 3.65 2.39
CA ARG A 66 -12.97 5.01 1.87
C ARG A 66 -12.87 5.10 0.34
N TYR A 67 -12.59 4.02 -0.38
CA TYR A 67 -12.38 4.10 -1.83
C TYR A 67 -13.59 4.64 -2.60
N GLU A 68 -14.81 4.28 -2.21
CA GLU A 68 -16.02 4.83 -2.83
C GLU A 68 -16.14 6.34 -2.60
N GLU A 69 -15.87 6.82 -1.39
CA GLU A 69 -15.81 8.26 -1.06
C GLU A 69 -14.75 8.97 -1.91
N MET A 70 -13.60 8.32 -2.12
CA MET A 70 -12.49 8.86 -2.92
C MET A 70 -12.85 9.01 -4.40
N ILE A 71 -13.53 8.01 -4.98
CA ILE A 71 -14.03 8.04 -6.36
C ILE A 71 -15.06 9.15 -6.55
N GLU A 72 -15.93 9.37 -5.57
CA GLU A 72 -17.00 10.36 -5.68
C GLU A 72 -16.49 11.80 -5.53
N ASN A 73 -15.54 12.05 -4.62
CA ASN A 73 -15.18 13.41 -4.21
C ASN A 73 -13.81 13.89 -4.71
N TYR A 74 -12.96 13.00 -5.20
CA TYR A 74 -11.59 13.31 -5.57
C TYR A 74 -11.18 12.66 -6.90
N HIS A 75 -9.92 12.82 -7.27
CA HIS A 75 -9.34 12.27 -8.49
C HIS A 75 -7.92 11.74 -8.21
N PRO A 76 -7.40 10.82 -9.04
CA PRO A 76 -6.01 10.34 -8.95
C PRO A 76 -4.99 11.48 -9.09
N GLY A 77 -3.78 11.25 -8.58
CA GLY A 77 -2.66 12.20 -8.65
C GLY A 77 -2.35 12.97 -7.37
N LEU A 78 -3.19 12.84 -6.33
CA LEU A 78 -2.99 13.52 -5.04
C LEU A 78 -2.02 12.77 -4.12
N GLY A 79 -2.05 11.44 -4.14
CA GLY A 79 -1.16 10.56 -3.37
C GLY A 79 -1.44 10.45 -1.86
N ASP A 80 -2.32 11.29 -1.31
CA ASP A 80 -2.60 11.41 0.13
C ASP A 80 -3.95 10.79 0.56
N HIS A 81 -4.53 11.25 1.67
CA HIS A 81 -5.84 10.83 2.19
C HIS A 81 -7.03 11.02 1.25
N ARG A 82 -6.88 11.76 0.17
CA ARG A 82 -7.89 11.96 -0.87
C ARG A 82 -7.78 10.94 -2.00
N TRP A 83 -6.56 10.47 -2.27
CA TRP A 83 -6.29 9.41 -3.23
C TRP A 83 -4.93 8.76 -2.95
N PRO A 84 -4.84 7.64 -2.20
CA PRO A 84 -3.58 7.12 -1.70
C PRO A 84 -2.68 6.62 -2.83
N LEU A 85 -1.39 6.97 -2.78
CA LEU A 85 -0.40 6.45 -3.73
C LEU A 85 -0.17 4.93 -3.54
N VAL A 86 0.03 4.51 -2.28
CA VAL A 86 0.24 3.11 -1.91
C VAL A 86 -0.78 2.69 -0.86
N THR A 87 -1.51 1.61 -1.12
CA THR A 87 -2.27 0.87 -0.10
C THR A 87 -1.50 -0.39 0.26
N HIS A 88 -0.94 -0.42 1.47
CA HIS A 88 -0.11 -1.48 1.95
C HIS A 88 -0.81 -2.34 3.01
N PHE A 89 -0.94 -3.63 2.70
CA PHE A 89 -1.63 -4.64 3.50
C PHE A 89 -0.74 -5.25 4.59
N VAL A 90 -0.12 -4.41 5.42
CA VAL A 90 0.66 -4.87 6.58
C VAL A 90 -0.18 -5.78 7.49
N GLY A 91 0.43 -6.86 7.98
CA GLY A 91 -0.21 -7.90 8.79
C GLY A 91 -1.07 -8.90 8.01
N CYS A 92 -1.45 -8.62 6.76
CA CYS A 92 -2.03 -9.63 5.88
C CYS A 92 -0.94 -10.54 5.32
N LYS A 93 -1.09 -11.86 5.47
CA LYS A 93 -0.13 -12.85 4.97
C LYS A 93 -0.80 -13.85 4.03
N PRO A 94 -1.24 -13.43 2.83
CA PRO A 94 -2.01 -14.30 1.91
C PRO A 94 -1.20 -15.51 1.42
N CYS A 95 0.13 -15.43 1.40
CA CYS A 95 1.02 -16.55 1.08
C CYS A 95 1.44 -17.37 2.32
N GLY A 96 1.20 -16.85 3.53
CA GLY A 96 1.60 -17.46 4.80
C GLY A 96 0.44 -18.15 5.51
N LYS A 97 0.72 -18.70 6.70
CA LYS A 97 -0.29 -19.42 7.51
C LYS A 97 -0.90 -18.60 8.64
N PHE A 98 -0.22 -17.55 9.11
CA PHE A 98 -0.62 -16.77 10.29
C PHE A 98 -0.47 -15.27 10.05
N GLY A 99 -1.54 -14.62 9.60
CA GLY A 99 -1.65 -13.17 9.51
C GLY A 99 -2.32 -12.58 10.75
N ASP A 100 -2.15 -11.28 10.96
CA ASP A 100 -2.71 -10.55 12.11
C ASP A 100 -4.19 -10.21 11.90
N TYR A 101 -4.69 -10.35 10.67
CA TYR A 101 -6.06 -10.08 10.26
C TYR A 101 -6.72 -11.31 9.62
N PRO A 102 -8.07 -11.40 9.64
CA PRO A 102 -8.79 -12.45 8.94
C PRO A 102 -8.45 -12.49 7.45
N VAL A 103 -7.98 -13.64 6.97
CA VAL A 103 -7.51 -13.83 5.59
C VAL A 103 -8.57 -13.44 4.56
N GLU A 104 -9.84 -13.77 4.82
CA GLU A 104 -10.95 -13.41 3.93
C GLU A 104 -11.10 -11.89 3.77
N ARG A 105 -11.00 -11.12 4.86
CA ARG A 105 -11.05 -9.65 4.80
C ARG A 105 -9.86 -9.10 4.04
N CYS A 106 -8.66 -9.62 4.30
CA CYS A 106 -7.45 -9.23 3.57
C CYS A 106 -7.63 -9.44 2.06
N LEU A 107 -7.99 -10.64 1.63
CA LEU A 107 -8.14 -10.97 0.20
C LEU A 107 -9.24 -10.14 -0.47
N LYS A 108 -10.40 -9.98 0.19
CA LYS A 108 -11.50 -9.15 -0.33
C LYS A 108 -11.06 -7.70 -0.52
N GLN A 109 -10.30 -7.15 0.42
CA GLN A 109 -9.87 -5.76 0.36
C GLN A 109 -8.67 -5.57 -0.58
N MET A 110 -7.83 -6.59 -0.75
CA MET A 110 -6.80 -6.64 -1.80
C MET A 110 -7.44 -6.62 -3.20
N ASP A 111 -8.50 -7.42 -3.43
CA ASP A 111 -9.26 -7.39 -4.69
C ASP A 111 -9.83 -5.98 -4.96
N ARG A 112 -10.37 -5.32 -3.93
CA ARG A 112 -10.86 -3.94 -4.04
C ARG A 112 -9.76 -2.92 -4.33
N ALA A 113 -8.62 -3.01 -3.63
CA ALA A 113 -7.49 -2.12 -3.85
C ALA A 113 -6.88 -2.31 -5.24
N PHE A 114 -6.79 -3.56 -5.72
CA PHE A 114 -6.39 -3.87 -7.08
C PHE A 114 -7.33 -3.19 -8.08
N ASN A 115 -8.65 -3.41 -7.96
CA ASN A 115 -9.63 -2.82 -8.88
C ASN A 115 -9.68 -1.28 -8.82
N PHE A 116 -9.42 -0.68 -7.66
CA PHE A 116 -9.32 0.77 -7.51
C PHE A 116 -8.15 1.36 -8.31
N GLY A 117 -7.01 0.66 -8.31
CA GLY A 117 -5.87 0.95 -9.18
C GLY A 117 -6.16 0.67 -10.65
N ASP A 118 -6.63 -0.54 -10.93
CA ASP A 118 -6.82 -1.06 -12.28
C ASP A 118 -7.89 -0.27 -13.06
N ASN A 119 -8.88 0.31 -12.38
CA ASN A 119 -9.81 1.25 -13.01
C ASN A 119 -9.10 2.44 -13.68
N GLN A 120 -8.02 2.97 -13.08
CA GLN A 120 -7.25 4.07 -13.68
C GLN A 120 -6.57 3.64 -14.99
N ILE A 121 -6.21 2.36 -15.11
CA ILE A 121 -5.65 1.78 -16.33
C ILE A 121 -6.75 1.50 -17.36
N LEU A 122 -7.81 0.81 -16.94
CA LEU A 122 -8.90 0.39 -17.82
C LEU A 122 -9.62 1.57 -18.46
N GLN A 123 -9.74 2.69 -17.73
CA GLN A 123 -10.38 3.91 -18.24
C GLN A 123 -9.68 4.45 -19.48
N MET A 124 -8.35 4.29 -19.58
CA MET A 124 -7.58 4.64 -20.78
C MET A 124 -8.07 3.91 -22.03
N TYR A 125 -8.51 2.67 -21.84
CA TYR A 125 -9.01 1.79 -22.90
C TYR A 125 -10.54 1.84 -23.04
N GLY A 126 -11.24 2.69 -22.29
CA GLY A 126 -12.68 2.83 -22.35
C GLY A 126 -13.45 1.75 -21.56
N PHE A 127 -12.83 1.21 -20.51
CA PHE A 127 -13.44 0.23 -19.61
C PHE A 127 -13.34 0.64 -18.15
N GLU A 128 -14.16 0.05 -17.30
CA GLU A 128 -13.97 0.06 -15.84
C GLU A 128 -14.58 -1.21 -15.22
N HIS A 129 -14.12 -1.61 -14.04
CA HIS A 129 -14.75 -2.65 -13.25
C HIS A 129 -16.19 -2.26 -12.89
N LYS A 130 -17.11 -3.23 -12.92
CA LYS A 130 -18.53 -3.00 -12.60
C LYS A 130 -18.73 -2.43 -11.18
N THR A 131 -17.94 -2.94 -10.25
CA THR A 131 -17.80 -2.46 -8.87
C THR A 131 -16.38 -2.80 -8.42
N LEU A 132 -15.87 -2.17 -7.35
CA LEU A 132 -14.55 -2.51 -6.79
C LEU A 132 -14.46 -3.97 -6.31
N ALA A 133 -15.58 -4.65 -6.05
CA ALA A 133 -15.60 -6.05 -5.65
C ALA A 133 -15.74 -7.04 -6.81
N SER A 134 -15.92 -6.57 -8.05
CA SER A 134 -16.15 -7.42 -9.21
C SER A 134 -14.92 -7.50 -10.09
N ARG A 135 -14.61 -8.70 -10.61
CA ARG A 135 -13.59 -8.88 -11.66
C ARG A 135 -14.12 -8.59 -13.07
N ARG A 136 -15.43 -8.32 -13.19
CA ARG A 136 -16.07 -8.06 -14.48
C ARG A 136 -15.95 -6.59 -14.79
N VAL A 137 -15.56 -6.28 -16.03
CA VAL A 137 -15.53 -4.92 -16.56
C VAL A 137 -16.80 -4.59 -17.35
N LYS A 138 -17.04 -3.31 -17.55
CA LYS A 138 -18.04 -2.73 -18.46
C LYS A 138 -17.37 -1.64 -19.30
N ARG A 139 -17.93 -1.36 -20.47
CA ARG A 139 -17.49 -0.22 -21.29
C ARG A 139 -18.03 1.07 -20.70
N ILE A 140 -17.24 2.14 -20.76
CA ILE A 140 -17.63 3.50 -20.34
C ILE A 140 -17.84 4.44 -21.53
N ARG A 141 -17.43 4.04 -22.73
CA ARG A 141 -17.63 4.78 -23.98
C ARG A 141 -17.91 3.84 -25.15
N ASN A 142 -18.56 4.37 -26.19
CA ASN A 142 -18.79 3.65 -27.44
C ASN A 142 -17.48 3.47 -28.22
N GLU A 143 -17.43 2.46 -29.09
CA GLU A 143 -16.33 2.31 -30.04
C GLU A 143 -16.37 3.44 -31.08
N THR A 144 -15.18 3.87 -31.50
CA THR A 144 -15.01 4.89 -32.55
C THR A 144 -14.07 4.36 -33.62
N SER A 145 -14.30 4.77 -34.87
CA SER A 145 -13.32 4.56 -35.96
C SER A 145 -12.06 5.41 -35.79
N ASP A 146 -12.14 6.46 -34.95
CA ASP A 146 -11.10 7.47 -34.78
C ASP A 146 -10.58 7.48 -33.32
N PRO A 147 -9.86 6.42 -32.89
CA PRO A 147 -9.46 6.25 -31.49
C PRO A 147 -8.44 7.28 -31.00
N LEU A 148 -7.71 7.93 -31.90
CA LEU A 148 -6.68 8.93 -31.57
C LEU A 148 -7.26 10.30 -31.19
N ASP A 149 -8.52 10.56 -31.53
CA ASP A 149 -9.19 11.81 -31.17
C ASP A 149 -9.68 11.80 -29.71
N ILE A 150 -9.71 10.62 -29.09
CA ILE A 150 -10.04 10.47 -27.67
C ILE A 150 -8.81 10.79 -26.85
N LYS A 151 -8.77 12.01 -26.32
CA LYS A 151 -7.82 12.38 -25.25
C LYS A 151 -8.32 11.80 -23.94
N ASP A 152 -7.40 11.23 -23.20
CA ASP A 152 -7.67 10.67 -21.89
C ASP A 152 -7.05 11.59 -20.84
N ASP A 153 -7.87 12.00 -19.88
CA ASP A 153 -7.51 13.02 -18.88
C ASP A 153 -6.49 12.48 -17.85
N LEU A 154 -6.23 11.16 -17.87
CA LEU A 154 -5.43 10.45 -16.89
C LEU A 154 -4.04 10.00 -17.39
N VAL A 155 -3.70 10.23 -18.65
CA VAL A 155 -2.45 9.70 -19.27
C VAL A 155 -1.19 10.11 -18.49
N ASP A 156 -1.21 11.26 -17.82
CA ASP A 156 -0.07 11.80 -17.05
C ASP A 156 -0.13 11.47 -15.54
N VAL A 157 -1.17 10.77 -15.06
CA VAL A 157 -1.50 10.66 -13.63
C VAL A 157 -1.50 9.21 -13.12
N VAL A 158 -1.33 8.23 -14.01
CA VAL A 158 -1.25 6.82 -13.65
C VAL A 158 0.01 6.53 -12.84
N ASN A 159 -0.13 6.49 -11.52
CA ASN A 159 0.87 5.97 -10.60
C ASN A 159 0.18 5.01 -9.62
N PHE A 160 0.18 3.73 -9.95
CA PHE A 160 -0.36 2.69 -9.09
C PHE A 160 0.76 1.78 -8.57
N GLY A 161 1.01 1.83 -7.26
CA GLY A 161 1.89 0.90 -6.57
C GLY A 161 1.10 0.04 -5.58
N MET A 162 0.70 -1.16 -5.99
CA MET A 162 0.21 -2.16 -5.04
C MET A 162 1.36 -3.02 -4.54
N TYR A 163 1.82 -2.75 -3.32
CA TYR A 163 2.89 -3.51 -2.69
C TYR A 163 2.33 -4.51 -1.68
N LEU A 164 2.57 -5.79 -1.96
CA LEU A 164 2.38 -6.90 -1.03
C LEU A 164 3.73 -7.19 -0.36
N LEU A 165 4.11 -6.42 0.66
CA LEU A 165 5.26 -6.80 1.48
C LEU A 165 4.79 -7.82 2.53
N SER A 166 4.89 -9.10 2.15
CA SER A 166 4.77 -10.19 3.12
C SER A 166 6.09 -10.28 3.89
N TYR A 167 6.16 -9.64 5.06
CA TYR A 167 7.24 -9.89 6.01
C TYR A 167 7.18 -11.37 6.45
N LYS A 168 8.24 -12.12 6.13
CA LYS A 168 8.43 -13.52 6.55
C LYS A 168 8.94 -13.60 7.97
#